data_AF-A0A7S0SNW3-F1
#
_entry.id   AF-A0A7S0SNW3-F1
#
_cell.length_a   1.000
_cell.length_b   1.000
_cell.length_c   1.000
_cell.angle_alpha   90.00
_cell.angle_beta   90.00
_cell.angle_gamma   90.00
#
_symmetry.space_group_name_H-M   'P 1'
#
loop_
_entity.id
_entity.type
_entity.pdbx_description
1 polymer ?
#
loop_
_entity_poly.entity_id
_entity_poly.type
_entity_poly.pdbx_seq_one_letter_code
_entity_poly.pdbx_strand_id
1 'polypeptide(L)'
;MGALRGGALTPRGGGRTPRSAATAAAETTSRGAAPPRLSFVGHSIGNLIIRAALTHPAMRPFLGRLHTFLSISGPHLGYLHSPSSMSLFETGLRVLRTLKPSARCLHEITFSDAKKLEGCYLFRLAHAPEGLAMFRHVLLVSSPQDKYVPHHSARVQLAGVTLKRGSKRAAALRRMAEALLRPL
;
A
#
# COMPACT_ATOMS: atom_id res chain seq x y z
N MET A 1 -20.16 -3.03 5.63
CA MET A 1 -18.83 -3.02 4.99
C MET A 1 -18.80 -1.82 4.04
N GLY A 2 -18.21 -0.69 4.43
CA GLY A 2 -18.21 0.52 3.58
C GLY A 2 -17.13 0.42 2.51
N ALA A 3 -17.51 0.47 1.23
CA ALA A 3 -16.58 0.47 0.11
C ALA A 3 -15.57 1.62 0.26
N LEU A 4 -14.27 1.33 0.06
CA LEU A 4 -13.24 2.36 -0.02
C LEU A 4 -13.55 3.23 -1.25
N ARG A 5 -14.00 4.47 -1.04
CA ARG A 5 -14.30 5.41 -2.13
C ARG A 5 -13.00 5.76 -2.87
N GLY A 6 -12.80 5.17 -4.05
CA GLY A 6 -11.75 5.58 -4.98
C GLY A 6 -12.03 6.97 -5.53
N GLY A 7 -11.02 7.85 -5.49
CA GLY A 7 -11.08 9.12 -6.22
C GLY A 7 -11.02 8.85 -7.73
N ALA A 8 -11.71 9.68 -8.53
CA ALA A 8 -11.65 9.59 -9.98
C ALA A 8 -10.21 9.83 -10.45
N LEU A 9 -9.61 8.84 -11.11
CA LEU A 9 -8.30 8.97 -11.75
C LEU A 9 -8.49 9.80 -13.03
N THR A 10 -8.22 11.10 -12.98
CA THR A 10 -8.12 11.92 -14.20
C THR A 10 -6.72 11.79 -14.79
N PRO A 11 -6.57 11.32 -16.04
CA PRO A 11 -5.26 11.25 -16.68
C PRO A 11 -4.70 12.67 -16.83
N ARG A 12 -3.57 12.96 -16.18
CA ARG A 12 -2.80 14.18 -16.42
C ARG A 12 -1.47 13.80 -17.07
N GLY A 13 -1.41 13.98 -18.39
CA GLY A 13 -0.20 13.78 -19.19
C GLY A 13 -0.51 13.90 -20.68
N GLY A 14 0.11 14.88 -21.35
CA GLY A 14 0.02 15.06 -22.79
C GLY A 14 0.94 14.08 -23.53
N GLY A 15 0.46 13.53 -24.64
CA GLY A 15 1.31 12.97 -25.69
C GLY A 15 1.02 11.52 -26.13
N ARG A 16 0.43 10.67 -25.29
CA ARG A 16 -0.06 9.35 -25.71
C ARG A 16 -1.33 9.01 -24.95
N THR A 17 -2.39 8.65 -25.68
CA THR A 17 -3.58 8.03 -25.09
C THR A 17 -3.12 6.77 -24.33
N PRO A 18 -3.39 6.65 -23.03
CA PRO A 18 -3.09 5.42 -22.31
C PRO A 18 -3.87 4.28 -22.99
N ARG A 19 -3.18 3.28 -23.55
CA ARG A 19 -3.86 2.04 -23.95
C ARG A 19 -4.47 1.47 -22.67
N SER A 20 -5.79 1.31 -22.66
CA SER A 20 -6.42 0.69 -21.50
C SER A 20 -5.87 -0.73 -21.34
N ALA A 21 -5.75 -1.20 -20.11
CA ALA A 21 -5.35 -2.59 -19.85
C ALA A 21 -6.27 -3.59 -20.56
N ALA A 22 -7.54 -3.22 -20.80
CA ALA A 22 -8.49 -3.99 -21.59
C ALA A 22 -8.11 -4.05 -23.08
N THR A 23 -7.64 -2.95 -23.66
CA THR A 23 -7.18 -2.89 -25.05
C THR A 23 -5.92 -3.73 -25.27
N ALA A 24 -4.96 -3.65 -24.34
CA ALA A 24 -3.76 -4.49 -24.39
C ALA A 24 -4.10 -5.98 -24.20
N ALA A 25 -5.03 -6.31 -23.30
CA ALA A 25 -5.49 -7.68 -23.09
C ALA A 25 -6.24 -8.24 -24.31
N ALA A 26 -7.08 -7.44 -24.97
CA ALA A 26 -7.80 -7.83 -26.19
C ALA A 26 -6.83 -8.11 -27.35
N GLU A 27 -5.81 -7.27 -27.55
CA GLU A 27 -4.79 -7.46 -28.58
C GLU A 27 -3.91 -8.68 -28.32
N THR A 28 -3.66 -9.03 -27.06
CA THR A 28 -2.88 -10.24 -26.71
C THR A 28 -3.72 -11.50 -26.95
N THR A 29 -5.03 -11.43 -26.67
CA THR A 29 -5.97 -12.53 -26.88
C THR A 29 -6.20 -12.80 -28.38
N SER A 30 -6.28 -11.76 -29.21
CA SER A 30 -6.40 -11.90 -30.67
C SER A 30 -5.18 -12.53 -31.34
N ARG A 31 -4.02 -12.53 -30.66
CA ARG A 31 -2.79 -13.20 -31.11
C ARG A 31 -2.70 -14.68 -30.69
N GLY A 32 -3.74 -15.25 -30.08
CA GLY A 32 -3.75 -16.65 -29.61
C GLY A 32 -2.84 -16.92 -28.41
N ALA A 33 -2.29 -15.88 -27.78
CA ALA A 33 -1.44 -16.00 -26.60
C ALA A 33 -2.30 -16.10 -25.33
N ALA A 34 -1.83 -16.88 -24.35
CA ALA A 34 -2.43 -16.89 -23.02
C ALA A 34 -2.54 -15.46 -22.48
N PRO A 35 -3.62 -15.12 -21.75
CA PRO A 35 -3.82 -13.76 -21.24
C PRO A 35 -2.59 -13.30 -20.44
N PRO A 36 -2.14 -12.04 -20.60
CA PRO A 36 -0.90 -11.59 -20.00
C PRO A 36 -0.99 -11.61 -18.47
N ARG A 37 0.05 -12.16 -17.83
CA ARG A 37 0.24 -12.12 -16.39
C ARG A 37 0.59 -10.70 -15.98
N LEU A 38 0.00 -10.22 -14.89
CA LEU A 38 0.21 -8.87 -14.40
C LEU A 38 1.14 -8.88 -13.18
N SER A 39 2.26 -8.17 -13.30
CA SER A 39 3.21 -7.98 -12.21
C SER A 39 3.36 -6.50 -11.91
N PHE A 40 3.55 -6.17 -10.64
CA PHE A 40 3.71 -4.81 -10.17
C PHE A 40 5.01 -4.66 -9.40
N VAL A 41 5.73 -3.57 -9.69
CA VAL A 41 6.87 -3.12 -8.90
C VAL A 41 6.50 -1.79 -8.27
N GLY A 42 6.47 -1.74 -6.95
CA GLY A 42 6.17 -0.54 -6.18
C GLY A 42 7.40 -0.04 -5.45
N HIS A 43 7.65 1.26 -5.51
CA HIS A 43 8.66 1.93 -4.69
C HIS A 43 7.98 2.93 -3.75
N SER A 44 8.37 2.93 -2.47
CA SER A 44 7.85 3.86 -1.46
C SER A 44 6.31 3.88 -1.44
N ILE A 45 5.68 5.06 -1.49
CA ILE A 45 4.23 5.23 -1.52
C ILE A 45 3.54 4.54 -2.71
N GLY A 46 4.25 4.30 -3.82
CA GLY A 46 3.74 3.59 -4.98
C GLY A 46 3.20 2.19 -4.62
N ASN A 47 3.75 1.57 -3.59
CA ASN A 47 3.24 0.31 -3.04
C ASN A 47 1.81 0.42 -2.51
N LEU A 48 1.48 1.52 -1.83
CA LEU A 48 0.13 1.76 -1.32
C LEU A 48 -0.83 2.11 -2.47
N ILE A 49 -0.33 2.82 -3.50
CA ILE A 49 -1.12 3.11 -4.71
C ILE A 49 -1.49 1.81 -5.44
N ILE A 50 -0.54 0.88 -5.61
CA ILE A 50 -0.81 -0.43 -6.21
C ILE A 50 -1.86 -1.18 -5.40
N ARG A 51 -1.67 -1.31 -4.07
CA ARG A 51 -2.63 -1.96 -3.18
C ARG A 51 -4.02 -1.32 -3.26
N ALA A 52 -4.09 0.01 -3.27
CA ALA A 52 -5.34 0.75 -3.43
C ALA A 52 -6.00 0.45 -4.78
N ALA A 53 -5.21 0.39 -5.86
CA ALA A 53 -5.71 0.09 -7.20
C ALA A 53 -6.37 -1.30 -7.28
N LEU A 54 -5.87 -2.31 -6.54
CA LEU A 54 -6.49 -3.65 -6.51
C LEU A 54 -7.95 -3.60 -6.02
N THR A 55 -8.27 -2.67 -5.12
CA THR A 55 -9.63 -2.48 -4.61
C THR A 55 -10.53 -1.69 -5.57
N HIS A 56 -9.96 -1.13 -6.65
CA HIS A 56 -10.71 -0.32 -7.59
C HIS A 56 -11.52 -1.22 -8.56
N PRO A 57 -12.80 -0.92 -8.84
CA PRO A 57 -13.65 -1.75 -9.70
C PRO A 57 -13.05 -2.03 -11.09
N ALA A 58 -12.32 -1.07 -11.65
CA ALA A 58 -11.64 -1.23 -12.95
C ALA A 58 -10.56 -2.33 -12.94
N MET A 59 -10.02 -2.70 -11.77
CA MET A 59 -9.03 -3.79 -11.66
C MET A 59 -9.66 -5.18 -11.61
N ARG A 60 -10.97 -5.29 -11.34
CA ARG A 60 -11.68 -6.56 -11.14
C ARG A 60 -11.46 -7.61 -12.25
N PRO A 61 -11.44 -7.26 -13.55
CA PRO A 61 -11.17 -8.23 -14.62
C PRO A 61 -9.73 -8.79 -14.64
N PHE A 62 -8.79 -8.11 -13.98
CA PHE A 62 -7.36 -8.45 -14.00
C PHE A 62 -6.91 -9.16 -12.72
N LEU A 63 -7.72 -9.18 -11.67
CA LEU A 63 -7.34 -9.73 -10.36
C LEU A 63 -6.95 -11.21 -10.42
N GLY A 64 -7.60 -12.01 -11.28
CA GLY A 64 -7.24 -13.41 -11.49
C GLY A 64 -5.93 -13.64 -12.29
N ARG A 65 -5.25 -12.57 -12.71
CA ARG A 65 -4.02 -12.62 -13.52
C ARG A 65 -2.79 -12.09 -12.78
N LEU A 66 -2.93 -11.77 -11.49
CA LEU A 66 -1.87 -11.21 -10.67
C LEU A 66 -0.78 -12.27 -10.42
N HIS A 67 0.46 -11.93 -10.73
CA HIS A 67 1.57 -12.86 -10.68
C HIS A 67 2.59 -12.45 -9.62
N THR A 68 3.32 -11.35 -9.84
CA THR A 68 4.36 -10.90 -8.91
C THR A 68 4.07 -9.50 -8.39
N PHE A 69 4.17 -9.32 -7.08
CA PHE A 69 4.25 -8.01 -6.44
C PHE A 69 5.63 -7.85 -5.79
N LEU A 70 6.44 -6.95 -6.34
CA LEU A 70 7.73 -6.56 -5.75
C LEU A 70 7.57 -5.20 -5.08
N SER A 71 7.69 -5.20 -3.77
CA SER A 71 7.64 -4.00 -2.96
C SER A 71 9.03 -3.59 -2.50
N ILE A 72 9.44 -2.38 -2.87
CA ILE A 72 10.70 -1.78 -2.42
C ILE A 72 10.35 -0.63 -1.48
N SER A 73 10.75 -0.76 -0.22
CA SER A 73 10.54 0.25 0.82
C SER A 73 9.08 0.73 0.95
N GLY A 74 8.11 -0.18 0.87
CA GLY A 74 6.68 0.19 0.96
C GLY A 74 6.22 0.42 2.41
N PRO A 75 5.64 1.58 2.78
CA PRO A 75 5.17 1.82 4.15
C PRO A 75 3.84 1.08 4.42
N HIS A 76 3.82 -0.26 4.31
CA HIS A 76 2.61 -1.07 4.34
C HIS A 76 1.83 -1.02 5.65
N LEU A 77 2.55 -0.80 6.75
CA LEU A 77 2.00 -0.60 8.09
C LEU A 77 2.03 0.89 8.52
N GLY A 78 2.41 1.78 7.60
CA GLY A 78 2.59 3.19 7.84
C GLY A 78 3.66 3.49 8.89
N TYR A 79 3.47 4.61 9.59
CA TYR A 79 4.35 5.16 10.61
C TYR A 79 3.73 5.04 12.01
N LEU A 80 3.01 3.94 12.26
CA LEU A 80 2.25 3.76 13.50
C LEU A 80 3.15 3.54 14.73
N HIS A 81 4.35 3.03 14.50
CA HIS A 81 5.36 2.80 15.53
C HIS A 81 6.72 3.21 14.97
N SER A 82 7.21 4.38 15.33
CA SER A 82 8.53 4.86 14.91
C SER A 82 9.52 4.72 16.06
N PRO A 83 10.73 4.18 15.83
CA PRO A 83 11.79 4.18 16.84
C PRO A 83 12.16 5.63 17.22
N SER A 84 12.69 5.83 18.42
CA SER A 84 13.16 7.14 18.91
C SER A 84 14.19 7.81 17.98
N SER A 85 14.97 7.04 17.22
CA SER A 85 15.94 7.53 16.22
C SER A 85 15.31 8.20 14.99
N MET A 86 13.99 8.07 14.79
CA MET A 86 13.24 8.73 13.71
C MET A 86 12.46 9.97 14.19
N SER A 87 12.70 10.45 15.42
CA SER A 87 11.98 11.61 16.00
C SER A 87 12.10 12.91 15.16
N LEU A 88 13.27 13.17 14.57
CA LEU A 88 13.47 14.30 13.66
C LEU A 88 12.65 14.15 12.38
N PHE A 89 12.56 12.93 11.84
CA PHE A 89 11.73 12.63 10.68
C PHE A 89 10.24 12.74 11.01
N GLU A 90 9.79 12.26 12.17
CA GLU A 90 8.40 12.47 12.61
C GLU A 90 8.05 13.95 12.77
N THR A 91 8.98 14.73 13.33
CA THR A 91 8.84 16.18 13.49
C THR A 91 8.78 16.86 12.13
N GLY A 92 9.68 16.54 11.20
CA GLY A 92 9.66 17.02 9.83
C GLY A 92 8.37 16.63 9.08
N LEU A 93 7.88 15.41 9.29
CA LEU A 93 6.63 14.93 8.71
C LEU A 93 5.41 15.63 9.31
N ARG A 94 5.45 16.02 10.59
CA ARG A 94 4.42 16.85 11.23
C ARG A 94 4.40 18.25 10.62
N VAL A 95 5.57 18.88 10.47
CA VAL A 95 5.71 20.18 9.81
C VAL A 95 5.20 20.11 8.37
N LEU A 96 5.62 19.11 7.60
CA LEU A 96 5.18 18.93 6.22
C LEU A 96 3.67 18.71 6.11
N ARG A 97 3.05 17.96 7.02
CA ARG A 97 1.59 17.81 7.10
C ARG A 97 0.89 19.14 7.36
N THR A 98 1.41 19.93 8.30
CA THR A 98 0.86 21.26 8.61
C THR A 98 1.00 22.24 7.43
N LEU A 99 2.14 22.19 6.71
CA LEU A 99 2.41 23.08 5.57
C LEU A 99 1.71 22.64 4.27
N LYS A 100 1.42 21.35 4.12
CA LYS A 100 0.72 20.78 2.95
C LYS A 100 -0.53 20.02 3.40
N PRO A 101 -1.55 20.71 3.91
CA PRO A 101 -2.79 20.08 4.39
C PRO A 101 -3.57 19.36 3.26
N SER A 102 -3.31 19.70 2.00
CA SER A 102 -3.86 18.99 0.83
C SER A 102 -3.22 17.62 0.56
N ALA A 103 -2.08 17.30 1.18
CA ALA A 103 -1.36 16.05 1.01
C ALA A 103 -1.98 14.91 1.85
N ARG A 104 -3.18 14.46 1.46
CA ARG A 104 -3.94 13.41 2.17
C ARG A 104 -3.14 12.15 2.45
N CYS A 105 -2.27 11.72 1.54
CA CYS A 105 -1.43 10.54 1.71
C CYS A 105 -0.54 10.60 2.97
N LEU A 106 -0.07 11.79 3.37
CA LEU A 106 0.74 11.96 4.59
C LEU A 106 -0.09 11.71 5.85
N HIS A 107 -1.35 12.11 5.84
CA HIS A 107 -2.29 11.83 6.93
C HIS A 107 -2.62 10.34 7.01
N GLU A 108 -2.82 9.69 5.86
CA GLU A 108 -3.14 8.26 5.78
C GLU A 108 -1.99 7.37 6.27
N ILE A 109 -0.74 7.64 5.86
CA ILE A 109 0.43 6.84 6.31
C ILE A 109 0.78 7.08 7.78
N THR A 110 0.32 8.18 8.37
CA THR A 110 0.55 8.52 9.78
C THR A 110 -0.68 8.33 10.67
N PHE A 111 -1.75 7.75 10.13
CA PHE A 111 -2.99 7.45 10.86
C PHE A 111 -3.62 8.68 11.53
N SER A 112 -3.63 9.82 10.82
CA SER A 112 -4.23 11.08 11.28
C SER A 112 -5.41 11.54 10.41
N ASP A 113 -5.86 10.69 9.48
CA ASP A 113 -7.00 10.90 8.59
C ASP A 113 -8.35 10.52 9.21
N ALA A 114 -8.36 9.92 10.41
CA ALA A 114 -9.57 9.58 11.17
C ALA A 114 -9.34 9.65 12.69
N LYS A 115 -10.43 9.81 13.46
CA LYS A 115 -10.38 9.86 14.95
C LYS A 115 -10.02 8.50 15.58
N LYS A 116 -10.52 7.41 14.99
CA LYS A 116 -10.27 6.03 15.44
C LYS A 116 -9.33 5.35 14.44
N LEU A 117 -8.38 4.56 14.94
CA LEU A 117 -7.39 3.86 14.11
C LEU A 117 -8.06 2.95 13.07
N GLU A 118 -9.16 2.29 13.44
CA GLU A 118 -9.91 1.41 12.56
C GLU A 118 -10.59 2.15 11.41
N GLY A 119 -10.80 3.47 11.55
CA GLY A 119 -11.35 4.33 10.51
C GLY A 119 -10.30 4.83 9.52
N CYS A 120 -9.01 4.83 9.90
CA CYS A 120 -7.93 5.28 9.05
C CYS A 120 -7.87 4.46 7.75
N TYR A 121 -7.60 5.14 6.64
CA TYR A 121 -7.56 4.55 5.32
C TYR A 121 -6.58 3.37 5.25
N LEU A 122 -5.35 3.56 5.75
CA LEU A 122 -4.32 2.52 5.67
C LEU A 122 -4.67 1.28 6.49
N PHE A 123 -5.33 1.46 7.64
CA PHE A 123 -5.86 0.34 8.44
C PHE A 123 -6.90 -0.44 7.64
N ARG A 124 -7.86 0.25 7.02
CA ARG A 124 -8.90 -0.38 6.19
C ARG A 124 -8.31 -1.06 4.95
N LEU A 125 -7.32 -0.44 4.30
CA LEU A 125 -6.61 -0.99 3.14
C LEU A 125 -5.82 -2.26 3.49
N ALA A 126 -5.29 -2.38 4.72
CA ALA A 126 -4.67 -3.63 5.18
C ALA A 126 -5.66 -4.78 5.32
N HIS A 127 -6.94 -4.49 5.53
CA HIS A 127 -8.01 -5.48 5.70
C HIS A 127 -8.90 -5.63 4.45
N ALA A 128 -8.53 -5.01 3.32
CA ALA A 128 -9.25 -5.17 2.08
C ALA A 128 -9.18 -6.63 1.60
N PRO A 129 -10.27 -7.18 1.03
CA PRO A 129 -10.26 -8.55 0.53
C PRO A 129 -9.34 -8.70 -0.68
N GLU A 130 -9.26 -7.69 -1.55
CA GLU A 130 -8.27 -7.60 -2.60
C GLU A 130 -6.94 -7.09 -2.03
N GLY A 131 -5.92 -7.96 -1.99
CA GLY A 131 -4.66 -7.66 -1.33
C GLY A 131 -3.49 -8.52 -1.81
N LEU A 132 -2.49 -8.65 -0.95
CA LEU A 132 -1.24 -9.33 -1.28
C LEU A 132 -1.44 -10.82 -1.61
N ALA A 133 -2.40 -11.47 -0.96
CA ALA A 133 -2.75 -12.88 -1.19
C ALA A 133 -3.28 -13.20 -2.59
N MET A 134 -3.60 -12.18 -3.40
CA MET A 134 -3.99 -12.39 -4.79
C MET A 134 -2.80 -12.63 -5.72
N PHE A 135 -1.58 -12.29 -5.30
CA PHE A 135 -0.38 -12.49 -6.08
C PHE A 135 0.20 -13.88 -5.80
N ARG A 136 0.65 -14.55 -6.87
CA ARG A 136 1.42 -15.80 -6.74
C ARG A 136 2.75 -15.61 -6.00
N HIS A 137 3.39 -14.46 -6.19
CA HIS A 137 4.69 -14.14 -5.59
C HIS A 137 4.66 -12.74 -4.98
N VAL A 138 4.99 -12.64 -3.70
CA VAL A 138 5.10 -11.38 -2.96
C VAL A 138 6.52 -11.25 -2.43
N LEU A 139 7.22 -10.20 -2.88
CA LEU A 139 8.57 -9.87 -2.44
C LEU A 139 8.52 -8.53 -1.72
N LEU A 140 8.88 -8.52 -0.42
CA LEU A 140 8.91 -7.31 0.39
C LEU A 140 10.36 -6.98 0.76
N VAL A 141 10.89 -5.92 0.15
CA VAL A 141 12.30 -5.51 0.22
C VAL A 141 12.42 -4.22 1.02
N SER A 142 13.38 -4.20 1.96
CA SER A 142 13.76 -3.02 2.72
C SER A 142 15.27 -2.83 2.67
N SER A 143 15.77 -1.60 2.69
CA SER A 143 17.20 -1.29 2.80
C SER A 143 17.55 -0.82 4.22
N PRO A 144 18.60 -1.35 4.88
CA PRO A 144 19.13 -0.84 6.15
C PRO A 144 19.50 0.65 6.14
N GLN A 145 19.81 1.19 4.96
CA GLN A 145 20.16 2.59 4.73
C GLN A 145 18.92 3.47 4.53
N ASP A 146 17.71 2.89 4.42
CA ASP A 146 16.46 3.63 4.31
C ASP A 146 16.08 4.25 5.66
N LYS A 147 16.33 5.55 5.78
CA LYS A 147 15.97 6.35 6.96
C LYS A 147 14.55 6.93 6.88
N TYR A 148 13.77 6.58 5.86
CA TYR A 148 12.43 7.11 5.62
C TYR A 148 11.34 6.10 5.93
N VAL A 149 11.50 4.81 5.62
CA VAL A 149 10.46 3.80 5.85
C VAL A 149 10.93 2.79 6.89
N PRO A 150 10.23 2.64 8.03
CA PRO A 150 10.61 1.67 9.04
C PRO A 150 10.63 0.24 8.49
N HIS A 151 11.68 -0.52 8.81
CA HIS A 151 11.87 -1.91 8.37
C HIS A 151 10.66 -2.82 8.58
N HIS A 152 10.03 -2.74 9.74
CA HIS A 152 8.88 -3.56 10.07
C HIS A 152 7.67 -3.22 9.20
N SER A 153 7.56 -1.97 8.75
CA SER A 153 6.54 -1.51 7.82
C SER A 153 6.86 -1.97 6.39
N ALA A 154 8.12 -1.80 5.95
CA ALA A 154 8.61 -2.23 4.64
C ALA A 154 8.42 -3.72 4.39
N ARG A 155 8.72 -4.56 5.39
CA ARG A 155 8.68 -6.02 5.28
C ARG A 155 7.41 -6.66 5.84
N VAL A 156 6.49 -5.87 6.41
CA VAL A 156 5.34 -6.37 7.16
C VAL A 156 5.78 -7.37 8.24
N GLN A 157 6.92 -7.10 8.89
CA GLN A 157 7.57 -8.03 9.81
C GLN A 157 7.72 -7.38 11.18
N LEU A 158 7.02 -7.91 12.17
CA LEU A 158 7.01 -7.34 13.54
C LEU A 158 8.10 -7.93 14.45
N ALA A 159 8.84 -8.94 13.99
CA ALA A 159 9.96 -9.50 14.72
C ALA A 159 11.01 -8.42 15.01
N GLY A 160 11.45 -8.30 16.27
CA GLY A 160 12.43 -7.30 16.69
C GLY A 160 11.84 -5.90 16.97
N VAL A 161 10.52 -5.71 16.88
CA VAL A 161 9.87 -4.44 17.24
C VAL A 161 9.38 -4.48 18.69
N THR A 162 9.87 -3.57 19.53
CA THR A 162 9.44 -3.45 20.93
C THR A 162 8.06 -2.79 21.02
N LEU A 163 7.02 -3.63 21.03
CA LEU A 163 5.63 -3.18 21.13
C LEU A 163 5.16 -3.13 22.58
N LYS A 164 4.87 -1.93 23.10
CA LYS A 164 4.32 -1.74 24.46
C LYS A 164 3.03 -2.55 24.64
N ARG A 165 3.00 -3.43 25.65
CA ARG A 165 1.83 -4.24 26.01
C ARG A 165 0.64 -3.33 26.34
N GLY A 166 -0.56 -3.69 25.86
CA GLY A 166 -1.78 -2.89 26.04
C GLY A 166 -1.90 -1.64 25.15
N SER A 167 -0.89 -1.33 24.32
CA SER A 167 -0.98 -0.19 23.39
C SER A 167 -1.96 -0.47 22.25
N LYS A 168 -2.95 0.42 22.07
CA LYS A 168 -3.89 0.39 20.93
C LYS A 168 -3.15 0.41 19.59
N ARG A 169 -2.06 1.18 19.48
CA ARG A 169 -1.21 1.23 18.28
C ARG A 169 -0.50 -0.08 18.02
N ALA A 170 0.04 -0.72 19.06
CA ALA A 170 0.66 -2.04 18.93
C ALA A 170 -0.34 -3.11 18.50
N ALA A 171 -1.55 -3.10 19.05
CA ALA A 171 -2.62 -4.01 18.66
C ALA A 171 -3.05 -3.80 17.20
N ALA A 172 -3.22 -2.55 16.77
CA ALA A 172 -3.53 -2.23 15.38
C ALA A 172 -2.42 -2.67 14.41
N LEU A 173 -1.15 -2.48 14.77
CA LEU A 173 -0.01 -2.91 13.96
C LEU A 173 -0.01 -4.44 13.72
N ARG A 174 -0.26 -5.22 14.78
CA ARG A 174 -0.38 -6.70 14.69
C ARG A 174 -1.53 -7.11 13.78
N ARG A 175 -2.73 -6.54 13.99
CA ARG A 175 -3.92 -6.83 13.17
C ARG A 175 -3.69 -6.51 11.68
N MET A 176 -3.03 -5.39 11.38
CA MET A 176 -2.71 -5.03 10.00
C MET A 176 -1.69 -5.99 9.37
N ALA A 177 -0.65 -6.37 10.11
CA ALA A 177 0.35 -7.33 9.63
C ALA A 177 -0.28 -8.70 9.37
N GLU A 178 -1.09 -9.21 10.31
CA GLU A 178 -1.85 -10.45 10.15
C GLU A 178 -2.82 -10.40 8.96
N ALA A 179 -3.51 -9.27 8.76
CA ALA A 179 -4.41 -9.12 7.62
C ALA A 179 -3.68 -9.14 6.27
N LEU A 180 -2.49 -8.53 6.21
CA LEU A 180 -1.65 -8.49 5.00
C LEU A 180 -0.97 -9.82 4.69
N LEU A 181 -0.67 -10.61 5.73
CA LEU A 181 -0.01 -11.91 5.65
C LEU A 181 -1.00 -13.09 5.80
N ARG A 182 -2.32 -12.83 5.73
CA ARG A 182 -3.32 -13.89 5.53
C ARG A 182 -2.84 -14.82 4.43
N PRO A 183 -3.14 -16.13 4.50
CA PRO A 183 -2.46 -17.17 3.73
C PRO A 183 -2.09 -16.68 2.33
N LEU A 184 -0.81 -16.33 2.18
CA LEU A 184 -0.16 -15.96 0.94
C LEU A 184 0.22 -17.23 0.18
#